data_AF-A0A1Y2HYS7-F1
#
_entry.id   AF-A0A1Y2HYS7-F1
#
_cell.length_a   1.000
_cell.length_b   1.000
_cell.length_c   1.000
_cell.angle_alpha   90.00
_cell.angle_beta   90.00
_cell.angle_gamma   90.00
#
_symmetry.space_group_name_H-M   'P 1'
#
loop_
_entity.id
_entity.type
_entity.pdbx_description
1 polymer ?
#
loop_
_entity_poly.entity_id
_entity_poly.type
_entity_poly.pdbx_seq_one_letter_code
_entity_poly.pdbx_strand_id
1 'polypeptide(L)'
;MTHGAVAGGNAVEGQVVRWWMCNDSEAQRWHFSRDGVIFPGRLSPRNRPDLCLDPAGGSRANRNGQPMRLWRCMTNNPIHTFSVGDWYSDVCVGRGTTERRRQG
;
A
#
# COMPACT_ATOMS: atom_id res chain seq x y z
N MET A 1 0.96 2.60 16.66
CA MET A 1 1.50 2.09 15.39
C MET A 1 0.95 2.95 14.26
N THR A 2 1.76 3.32 13.27
CA THR A 2 1.32 4.15 12.14
C THR A 2 1.35 3.34 10.85
N HIS A 3 0.36 3.55 9.97
CA HIS A 3 0.22 2.86 8.70
C HIS A 3 -0.03 3.86 7.56
N GLY A 4 0.31 3.46 6.34
CA GLY A 4 0.06 4.25 5.14
C GLY A 4 -1.44 4.48 4.97
N ALA A 5 -1.82 5.74 4.82
CA ALA A 5 -3.20 6.17 4.76
C ALA A 5 -3.44 7.16 3.62
N VAL A 6 -4.61 7.05 3.02
CA VAL A 6 -5.18 8.06 2.14
C VAL A 6 -5.86 9.13 3.00
N ALA A 7 -5.32 10.35 3.04
CA ALA A 7 -5.87 11.40 3.88
C ALA A 7 -7.34 11.72 3.52
N GLY A 8 -8.21 11.83 4.53
CA GLY A 8 -9.63 12.14 4.33
C GLY A 8 -10.49 11.01 3.76
N GLY A 9 -9.97 9.79 3.60
CA GLY A 9 -10.75 8.61 3.20
C GLY A 9 -11.13 8.54 1.70
N ASN A 10 -11.07 9.66 1.00
CA ASN A 10 -11.40 9.77 -0.42
C ASN A 10 -10.12 9.76 -1.26
N ALA A 11 -9.76 8.59 -1.78
CA ALA A 11 -8.62 8.44 -2.67
C ALA A 11 -8.87 9.15 -3.99
N VAL A 12 -7.95 10.03 -4.39
CA VAL A 12 -7.96 10.73 -5.69
C VAL A 12 -6.58 10.68 -6.36
N GLU A 13 -6.55 10.78 -7.69
CA GLU A 13 -5.29 10.79 -8.45
C GLU A 13 -4.43 12.00 -8.03
N GLY A 14 -3.13 11.78 -7.88
CA GLY A 14 -2.15 12.77 -7.44
C GLY A 14 -2.03 12.91 -5.92
N GLN A 15 -2.93 12.32 -5.14
CA GLN A 15 -2.94 12.48 -3.68
C GLN A 15 -1.73 11.82 -3.03
N VAL A 16 -1.04 12.55 -2.15
CA VAL A 16 0.10 12.03 -1.38
C VAL A 16 -0.39 11.09 -0.28
N VAL A 17 0.25 9.92 -0.18
CA VAL A 17 0.03 8.95 0.90
C VAL A 17 0.77 9.42 2.15
N ARG A 18 0.12 9.35 3.31
CA ARG A 18 0.69 9.80 4.59
C ARG A 18 0.78 8.64 5.57
N TRP A 19 1.65 8.75 6.57
CA TRP A 19 1.60 7.88 7.74
C TRP A 19 0.60 8.44 8.74
N TRP A 20 -0.29 7.58 9.25
CA TRP A 20 -1.28 7.96 10.24
C TRP A 20 -1.44 6.88 11.31
N MET A 21 -1.85 7.26 12.52
CA MET A 21 -2.17 6.28 13.57
C MET A 21 -3.29 5.35 13.11
N CYS A 22 -3.20 4.06 13.42
CA CYS A 22 -4.26 3.12 13.07
C CYS A 22 -5.61 3.56 13.64
N ASN A 23 -6.63 3.55 12.79
CA ASN A 23 -7.98 4.02 13.11
C ASN A 23 -9.07 3.18 12.45
N ASP A 24 -8.73 1.97 11.99
CA ASP A 24 -9.61 0.98 11.37
C ASP A 24 -10.36 1.41 10.10
N SER A 25 -10.12 2.64 9.61
CA SER A 25 -10.78 3.19 8.44
C SER A 25 -10.35 2.51 7.14
N GLU A 26 -11.22 2.56 6.12
CA GLU A 26 -10.88 2.09 4.77
C GLU A 26 -9.67 2.85 4.18
N ALA A 27 -9.38 4.06 4.68
CA ALA A 27 -8.24 4.86 4.25
C ALA A 27 -6.88 4.18 4.52
N GLN A 28 -6.84 3.22 5.45
CA GLN A 28 -5.64 2.45 5.81
C GLN A 28 -5.62 1.04 5.24
N ARG A 29 -6.62 0.66 4.44
CA ARG A 29 -6.74 -0.66 3.86
C ARG A 29 -6.24 -0.64 2.42
N TRP A 30 -5.36 -1.58 2.08
CA TRP A 30 -4.73 -1.67 0.77
C TRP A 30 -4.95 -3.06 0.18
N HIS A 31 -5.16 -3.11 -1.12
CA HIS A 31 -5.08 -4.32 -1.92
C HIS A 31 -3.66 -4.48 -2.45
N PHE A 32 -3.11 -5.67 -2.29
CA PHE A 32 -1.90 -6.09 -2.97
C PHE A 32 -2.26 -7.13 -4.03
N SER A 33 -2.18 -6.73 -5.30
CA SER A 33 -2.40 -7.63 -6.43
C SER A 33 -1.07 -8.27 -6.82
N ARG A 34 -1.02 -9.61 -6.75
CA ARG A 34 0.16 -10.41 -7.09
C ARG A 34 0.03 -10.93 -8.52
N ASP A 35 1.09 -10.76 -9.31
CA ASP A 35 1.27 -11.48 -10.57
C ASP A 35 2.13 -12.74 -10.29
N GLY A 36 1.54 -13.77 -9.65
CA GLY A 36 2.21 -15.06 -9.40
C GLY A 36 2.62 -15.38 -7.94
N VAL A 37 3.41 -16.45 -7.76
CA VAL A 37 3.65 -17.13 -6.46
C VAL A 37 4.72 -16.46 -5.60
N ILE A 38 5.75 -15.91 -6.24
CA ILE A 38 6.77 -14.99 -5.72
C ILE A 38 6.89 -13.94 -6.84
N PHE A 39 7.32 -12.70 -6.60
CA PHE A 39 7.54 -11.59 -7.58
C PHE A 39 6.56 -10.39 -7.46
N PRO A 40 7.06 -9.17 -7.74
CA PRO A 40 6.51 -7.92 -7.20
C PRO A 40 5.11 -7.62 -7.73
N GLY A 41 4.33 -6.94 -6.89
CA GLY A 41 2.92 -6.68 -7.13
C GLY A 41 2.56 -5.21 -7.01
N ARG A 42 1.28 -4.92 -7.21
CA ARG A 42 0.75 -3.55 -7.17
C ARG A 42 0.01 -3.31 -5.87
N LEU A 43 0.22 -2.13 -5.30
CA LEU A 43 -0.51 -1.67 -4.12
C LEU A 43 -1.56 -0.63 -4.55
N SER A 44 -2.80 -0.84 -4.13
CA SER A 44 -3.94 0.05 -4.42
C SER A 44 -4.78 0.27 -3.18
N PRO A 45 -5.37 1.46 -2.96
CA PRO A 45 -6.35 1.66 -1.90
C PRO A 45 -7.53 0.70 -2.09
N ARG A 46 -8.05 0.15 -0.99
CA ARG A 46 -9.14 -0.84 -1.03
C ARG A 46 -10.38 -0.35 -1.78
N ASN A 47 -10.69 0.94 -1.66
CA ASN A 47 -11.85 1.59 -2.29
C ASN A 47 -11.56 2.23 -3.67
N ARG A 48 -10.31 2.22 -4.16
CA ARG A 48 -9.90 2.79 -5.45
C ARG A 48 -8.88 1.87 -6.14
N PRO A 49 -9.29 0.67 -6.60
CA PRO A 49 -8.40 -0.30 -7.25
C PRO A 49 -7.88 0.19 -8.62
N ASP A 50 -8.47 1.25 -9.16
CA ASP A 50 -8.01 1.94 -10.38
C ASP A 50 -6.81 2.88 -10.13
N LEU A 51 -6.49 3.16 -8.85
CA LEU A 51 -5.32 3.92 -8.43
C LEU A 51 -4.27 3.00 -7.81
N CYS A 52 -3.01 3.33 -8.07
CA CYS A 52 -1.85 2.58 -7.65
C CYS A 52 -0.90 3.48 -6.85
N LEU A 53 -0.18 2.86 -5.91
CA LEU A 53 0.93 3.50 -5.22
C LEU A 53 2.03 3.85 -6.24
N ASP A 54 2.44 5.11 -6.26
CA ASP A 54 3.36 5.67 -7.25
C ASP A 54 4.42 6.54 -6.55
N PRO A 55 5.72 6.39 -6.86
CA PRO A 55 6.74 7.33 -6.41
C PRO A 55 6.58 8.65 -7.18
N ALA A 56 6.28 9.74 -6.47
CA ALA A 56 5.97 11.03 -7.10
C ALA A 56 7.13 11.59 -7.96
N GLY A 57 6.98 11.56 -9.27
CA GLY A 57 8.06 11.90 -10.23
C GLY A 57 8.48 10.72 -11.12
N GLY A 58 7.85 9.55 -10.94
CA GLY A 58 7.92 8.41 -11.84
C GLY A 58 9.29 7.74 -11.90
N SER A 59 9.77 7.40 -13.10
CA SER A 59 11.05 6.68 -13.26
C SER A 59 12.29 7.43 -12.76
N ARG A 60 12.19 8.75 -12.55
CA ARG A 60 13.26 9.59 -11.97
C ARG A 60 13.15 9.69 -10.44
N ALA A 61 12.09 9.15 -9.85
CA ALA A 61 11.77 9.24 -8.43
C ALA A 61 12.40 8.08 -7.64
N ASN A 62 13.74 8.03 -7.61
CA ASN A 62 14.51 7.08 -6.81
C ASN A 62 15.51 7.81 -5.92
N ARG A 63 15.01 8.44 -4.85
CA ARG A 63 15.81 9.17 -3.87
C ARG A 63 15.24 9.04 -2.47
N ASN A 64 16.07 9.23 -1.46
CA ASN A 64 15.61 9.26 -0.07
C ASN A 64 14.60 10.38 0.15
N GLY A 65 13.55 10.10 0.94
CA GLY A 65 12.46 11.03 1.20
C GLY A 65 11.52 11.25 0.01
N GLN A 66 11.64 10.47 -1.07
CA GLN A 66 10.72 10.50 -2.21
C GLN A 66 9.27 10.29 -1.74
N PRO A 67 8.37 11.28 -1.92
CA PRO A 67 6.97 11.09 -1.57
C PRO A 67 6.31 10.00 -2.41
N MET A 68 5.43 9.24 -1.76
CA MET A 68 4.53 8.31 -2.43
C MET A 68 3.17 8.98 -2.63
N ARG A 69 2.54 8.73 -3.77
CA ARG A 69 1.21 9.24 -4.11
C ARG A 69 0.34 8.14 -4.70
N LEU A 70 -0.92 8.47 -4.91
CA LEU A 70 -1.84 7.71 -5.74
C LEU A 70 -1.76 8.20 -7.18
N TRP A 71 -1.67 7.28 -8.13
CA TRP A 71 -1.76 7.61 -9.55
C TRP A 71 -2.56 6.57 -10.29
N ARG A 72 -3.15 6.94 -11.43
CA ARG A 72 -3.87 5.95 -12.25
C ARG A 72 -2.97 4.76 -12.54
N CYS A 73 -3.54 3.58 -12.37
CA CYS A 73 -2.83 2.34 -12.55
C CYS A 73 -2.35 2.19 -14.01
N MET A 74 -1.04 2.17 -14.23
CA MET A 74 -0.42 1.91 -15.54
C MET A 74 -0.10 0.43 -15.72
N THR A 75 -0.39 -0.13 -16.90
CA THR A 75 -0.10 -1.53 -17.25
C THR A 75 1.36 -1.71 -17.62
N ASN A 76 1.98 -2.83 -17.21
CA ASN A 76 3.38 -3.16 -17.51
C ASN A 76 4.40 -2.06 -17.13
N ASN A 77 4.10 -1.29 -16.08
CA ASN A 77 4.97 -0.20 -15.63
C ASN A 77 5.70 -0.59 -14.33
N PRO A 78 7.04 -0.73 -14.36
CA PRO A 78 7.81 -1.16 -13.19
C PRO A 78 7.75 -0.17 -12.02
N ILE A 79 7.36 1.10 -12.24
CA ILE A 79 7.28 2.08 -11.14
C ILE A 79 6.12 1.82 -10.17
N HIS A 80 5.13 1.01 -10.56
CA HIS A 80 3.99 0.62 -9.71
C HIS A 80 4.14 -0.80 -9.15
N THR A 81 5.30 -1.42 -9.36
CA THR A 81 5.57 -2.82 -9.06
C THR A 81 6.53 -2.90 -7.88
N PHE A 82 6.04 -3.38 -6.74
CA PHE A 82 6.75 -3.38 -5.46
C PHE A 82 6.97 -4.80 -4.97
N SER A 83 8.21 -5.08 -4.57
CA SER A 83 8.53 -6.26 -3.78
C SER A 83 8.11 -6.00 -2.34
N VAL A 84 7.08 -6.69 -1.87
CA VAL A 84 6.65 -6.65 -0.47
C VAL A 84 7.23 -7.89 0.19
N GLY A 85 8.04 -7.71 1.24
CA GLY A 85 8.56 -8.86 2.00
C GLY A 85 7.46 -9.54 2.80
N ASP A 86 7.58 -10.86 3.00
CA ASP A 86 6.68 -11.64 3.86
C ASP A 86 6.98 -11.40 5.34
N TRP A 87 6.77 -10.15 5.77
CA TRP A 87 6.81 -9.74 7.16
C TRP A 87 5.39 -9.81 7.71
N TYR A 88 5.15 -10.72 8.65
CA TYR A 88 3.95 -10.63 9.48
C TYR A 88 4.07 -9.38 10.35
N SER A 89 3.42 -8.32 9.91
CA SER A 89 3.35 -7.06 10.65
C SER A 89 1.90 -6.85 11.07
N ASP A 90 1.61 -6.93 12.36
CA ASP A 90 0.27 -6.67 12.94
C ASP A 90 -0.09 -5.17 12.92
N VAL A 91 0.37 -4.43 11.90
CA VAL A 91 0.58 -2.98 11.94
C VAL A 91 -0.70 -2.20 12.17
N CYS A 92 -1.86 -2.72 11.75
CA CYS A 92 -3.18 -2.25 12.15
C CYS A 92 -4.17 -3.39 12.45
N VAL A 93 -3.70 -4.51 12.99
CA VAL A 93 -4.62 -5.58 13.43
C VAL A 93 -5.13 -5.20 14.82
N GLY A 94 -6.44 -5.04 14.98
CA GLY A 94 -7.05 -4.88 16.31
C GLY A 94 -6.61 -6.04 17.23
N ARG A 95 -6.43 -5.77 18.53
CA ARG A 95 -5.90 -6.71 19.54
C ARG A 95 -6.77 -7.98 19.75
N GLY A 96 -6.93 -8.84 18.75
CA GLY A 96 -7.87 -9.95 18.84
C GLY A 96 -7.75 -11.11 17.86
N THR A 97 -6.73 -11.18 16.97
CA THR A 97 -6.63 -12.33 16.04
C THR A 97 -5.29 -13.06 16.02
N THR A 98 -4.32 -12.69 16.87
CA THR A 98 -2.98 -13.30 16.85
C THR A 98 -2.87 -14.53 17.77
N GLU A 99 -3.75 -15.52 17.62
CA GLU A 99 -3.56 -16.82 18.29
C GLU A 99 -4.27 -17.97 17.54
N ARG A 100 -3.97 -18.18 16.24
CA ARG A 100 -4.33 -19.47 15.61
C ARG A 100 -3.58 -19.89 14.35
N ARG A 101 -2.32 -19.47 14.13
CA ARG A 101 -1.48 -20.04 13.05
C ARG A 101 0.00 -20.14 13.41
N ARG A 102 0.32 -20.77 14.54
CA ARG A 102 1.61 -21.40 14.79
C ARG A 102 1.40 -22.68 15.59
N GLN A 103 1.05 -23.77 14.91
CA GLN A 103 1.32 -25.15 15.29
C GLN A 103 1.02 -26.03 14.07
N GLY A 104 2.05 -26.74 13.61
CA GLY A 104 2.12 -27.47 12.36
C GLY A 104 3.57 -27.46 11.89
#